data_AF-A0A453FMB3-F1
#
_entry.id   AF-A0A453FMB3-F1
#
_cell.length_a   1.000
_cell.length_b   1.000
_cell.length_c   1.000
_cell.angle_alpha   90.00
_cell.angle_beta   90.00
_cell.angle_gamma   90.00
#
_symmetry.space_group_name_H-M   'P 1'
#
loop_
_entity.id
_entity.type
_entity.pdbx_description
1 polymer ?
#
loop_
_entity_poly.entity_id
_entity_poly.type
_entity_poly.pdbx_seq_one_letter_code
_entity_poly.pdbx_strand_id
1 'polypeptide(L)'
;MILHVTDKTNGGVRRADLLYAFSTVPRDLNFIDHRMDSETAPVVVLDQNLLQNTNAEISFSSGHRPKPDAFELFKGSPWTVLSRAFAEHCVVAPDNLPRTMLMYFSNALNPMEFYFQTVMANSAHFKNSTVNHTFRIAVPETAPPHRSRYDAVVSSGAAFAGRFGDDGDEALLQRIDEELLRRPLDGVTPGRWCAGSDEQAAGEECSVGGDIDVVRQGEAGQRLASLMAGLVGAGP
;
A
#
# COMPACT_ATOMS: atom_id res chain seq x y z
N MET A 1 6.16 6.81 0.37
CA MET A 1 6.18 8.11 1.06
C MET A 1 5.06 8.09 2.11
N ILE A 2 5.38 8.34 3.38
CA ILE A 2 4.42 8.40 4.50
C ILE A 2 4.35 9.87 4.94
N LEU A 3 3.17 10.46 5.03
CA LEU A 3 2.95 11.92 4.98
C LEU A 3 2.93 12.59 6.39
N HIS A 4 3.46 13.79 6.68
CA HIS A 4 3.52 14.30 8.08
C HIS A 4 3.13 15.75 8.38
N VAL A 5 2.02 16.06 9.08
CA VAL A 5 1.84 17.41 9.72
C VAL A 5 0.95 17.42 10.98
N THR A 6 1.27 18.31 11.92
CA THR A 6 0.42 18.85 13.01
C THR A 6 -0.23 20.19 12.66
N ASP A 7 -1.57 20.25 12.80
CA ASP A 7 -2.46 21.44 12.91
C ASP A 7 -2.72 22.27 11.62
N LYS A 8 -3.94 22.64 11.19
CA LYS A 8 -5.34 22.26 11.46
C LYS A 8 -6.00 22.08 10.09
N THR A 9 -6.96 21.18 9.97
CA THR A 9 -7.91 20.98 8.85
C THR A 9 -7.50 20.17 7.61
N ASN A 10 -6.24 20.11 7.14
CA ASN A 10 -5.89 19.34 5.90
C ASN A 10 -4.48 18.68 5.88
N GLY A 11 -4.00 18.12 7.00
CA GLY A 11 -2.67 17.48 7.08
C GLY A 11 -2.61 16.03 6.56
N GLY A 12 -1.45 15.60 6.04
CA GLY A 12 -1.19 14.23 5.55
C GLY A 12 -0.99 13.18 6.66
N VAL A 13 -1.11 11.89 6.32
CA VAL A 13 -1.04 10.72 7.21
C VAL A 13 0.38 10.23 7.55
N ARG A 14 0.78 10.33 8.83
CA ARG A 14 2.13 10.02 9.36
C ARG A 14 2.39 8.58 9.66
N ARG A 15 3.66 8.26 9.94
CA ARG A 15 4.04 7.02 10.61
C ARG A 15 3.25 6.85 11.91
N ALA A 16 3.23 7.85 12.78
CA ALA A 16 2.49 7.79 14.04
C ALA A 16 0.96 7.71 13.82
N ASP A 17 0.43 8.38 12.80
CA ASP A 17 -1.00 8.34 12.46
C ASP A 17 -1.42 6.97 11.90
N LEU A 18 -0.57 6.35 11.07
CA LEU A 18 -0.73 4.98 10.59
C LEU A 18 -0.74 4.02 11.78
N LEU A 19 0.28 4.10 12.64
CA LEU A 19 0.36 3.25 13.84
C LEU A 19 -0.87 3.42 14.73
N TYR A 20 -1.34 4.66 14.91
CA TYR A 20 -2.56 4.95 15.65
C TYR A 20 -3.76 4.28 14.99
N ALA A 21 -4.01 4.55 13.72
CA ALA A 21 -5.17 4.01 13.00
C ALA A 21 -5.18 2.48 13.00
N PHE A 22 -4.05 1.84 12.70
CA PHE A 22 -3.93 0.37 12.75
C PHE A 22 -4.06 -0.19 14.18
N SER A 23 -3.75 0.57 15.23
CA SER A 23 -4.00 0.14 16.61
C SER A 23 -5.48 0.10 16.98
N THR A 24 -6.35 0.77 16.21
CA THR A 24 -7.81 0.81 16.45
C THR A 24 -8.58 -0.35 15.82
N VAL A 25 -7.92 -1.19 15.01
CA VAL A 25 -8.55 -2.32 14.32
C VAL A 25 -7.82 -3.64 14.64
N PRO A 26 -8.45 -4.81 14.43
CA PRO A 26 -7.78 -6.09 14.59
C PRO A 26 -6.53 -6.23 13.72
N ARG A 27 -5.45 -6.78 14.28
CA ARG A 27 -4.12 -6.88 13.63
C ARG A 27 -4.03 -8.00 12.58
N ASP A 28 -5.01 -8.89 12.55
CA ASP A 28 -5.14 -9.97 11.60
C ASP A 28 -5.83 -9.54 10.29
N LEU A 29 -6.29 -8.29 10.20
CA LEU A 29 -6.85 -7.73 8.98
C LEU A 29 -5.80 -7.54 7.88
N ASN A 30 -6.27 -7.71 6.64
CA ASN A 30 -5.51 -7.55 5.41
C ASN A 30 -6.25 -6.53 4.53
N PHE A 31 -5.57 -5.50 4.07
CA PHE A 31 -6.14 -4.48 3.20
C PHE A 31 -5.66 -4.75 1.78
N ILE A 32 -6.53 -5.42 1.04
CA ILE A 32 -6.26 -5.91 -0.31
C ILE A 32 -7.42 -5.47 -1.18
N ASP A 33 -7.17 -4.51 -2.05
CA ASP A 33 -8.11 -4.21 -3.12
C ASP A 33 -8.23 -5.41 -4.06
N HIS A 34 -9.46 -5.86 -4.28
CA HIS A 34 -9.75 -7.02 -5.08
C HIS A 34 -11.16 -6.94 -5.69
N ARG A 35 -11.29 -7.53 -6.87
CA ARG A 35 -12.55 -7.82 -7.54
C ARG A 35 -12.45 -9.17 -8.25
N MET A 36 -13.57 -9.86 -8.38
CA MET A 36 -13.61 -11.09 -9.15
C MET A 36 -13.23 -10.79 -10.60
N ASP A 37 -12.35 -11.60 -11.19
CA ASP A 37 -11.97 -11.52 -12.60
C ASP A 37 -12.77 -12.57 -13.39
N SER A 38 -13.94 -12.17 -13.87
CA SER A 38 -14.89 -13.05 -14.54
C SER A 38 -14.58 -13.28 -16.01
N GLU A 39 -13.83 -12.39 -16.66
CA GLU A 39 -13.84 -12.30 -18.13
C GLU A 39 -12.54 -12.77 -18.81
N THR A 40 -11.39 -12.79 -18.14
CA THR A 40 -10.13 -13.13 -18.81
C THR A 40 -9.15 -13.87 -17.91
N ALA A 41 -8.60 -15.00 -18.39
CA ALA A 41 -7.44 -15.60 -17.75
C ALA A 41 -6.21 -14.67 -17.93
N PRO A 42 -5.27 -14.64 -16.97
CA PRO A 42 -4.06 -13.84 -17.11
C PRO A 42 -3.28 -14.20 -18.38
N VAL A 43 -2.73 -13.18 -19.03
CA VAL A 43 -1.91 -13.34 -20.22
C VAL A 43 -0.64 -14.12 -19.85
N VAL A 44 -0.35 -15.18 -20.61
CA VAL A 44 0.84 -15.99 -20.41
C VAL A 44 2.03 -15.35 -21.10
N VAL A 45 3.07 -15.06 -20.34
CA VAL A 45 4.31 -14.45 -20.81
C VAL A 45 5.50 -15.36 -20.55
N LEU A 46 6.46 -15.33 -21.47
CA LEU A 46 7.78 -15.90 -21.26
C LEU A 46 8.78 -14.74 -21.14
N ASP A 47 9.19 -14.50 -19.89
CA ASP A 47 10.23 -13.54 -19.55
C ASP A 47 11.56 -14.29 -19.39
N GLN A 48 12.43 -14.16 -20.39
CA GLN A 48 13.75 -14.82 -20.37
C GLN A 48 14.67 -14.25 -19.28
N ASN A 49 14.42 -13.01 -18.85
CA ASN A 49 15.24 -12.33 -17.85
C ASN A 49 15.06 -12.93 -16.45
N LEU A 50 13.98 -13.69 -16.22
CA LEU A 50 13.77 -14.45 -14.97
C LEU A 50 14.62 -15.72 -14.91
N LEU A 51 15.03 -16.26 -16.06
CA LEU A 51 15.76 -17.53 -16.15
C LEU A 51 17.24 -17.34 -16.50
N GLN A 52 17.57 -16.23 -17.15
CA GLN A 52 18.90 -15.93 -17.67
C GLN A 52 19.28 -14.50 -17.33
N ASN A 53 20.58 -14.23 -17.17
CA ASN A 53 21.09 -12.87 -17.02
C ASN A 53 21.13 -12.19 -18.40
N THR A 54 19.97 -11.88 -18.95
CA THR A 54 19.75 -11.23 -20.23
C THR A 54 18.90 -9.98 -20.04
N ASN A 55 18.79 -9.15 -21.09
CA ASN A 55 17.90 -8.00 -21.14
C ASN A 55 17.08 -8.09 -22.44
N ALA A 56 16.29 -9.16 -22.55
CA ALA A 56 15.45 -9.47 -23.69
C ALA A 56 14.03 -8.92 -23.48
N GLU A 57 13.34 -8.59 -24.57
CA GLU A 57 11.92 -8.23 -24.53
C GLU A 57 11.06 -9.41 -24.02
N ILE A 58 10.02 -9.10 -23.27
CA ILE A 58 9.05 -10.09 -22.81
C ILE A 58 8.31 -10.64 -24.03
N SER A 59 8.33 -11.95 -24.19
CA SER A 59 7.60 -12.62 -25.27
C SER A 59 6.23 -13.07 -24.80
N PHE A 60 5.20 -12.78 -25.60
CA PHE A 60 3.82 -13.17 -25.31
C PHE A 60 3.53 -14.53 -25.95
N SER A 61 2.94 -15.43 -25.17
CA SER A 61 2.44 -16.68 -25.75
C SER A 61 1.22 -16.40 -26.61
N SER A 62 1.15 -17.00 -27.80
CA SER A 62 -0.06 -17.02 -28.62
C SER A 62 -1.16 -17.95 -28.05
N GLY A 63 -0.83 -18.77 -27.05
CA GLY A 63 -1.76 -19.69 -26.40
C GLY A 63 -2.63 -19.00 -25.36
N HIS A 64 -3.94 -19.25 -25.40
CA HIS A 64 -4.87 -18.85 -24.35
C HIS A 64 -4.88 -19.90 -23.23
N ARG A 65 -4.66 -19.47 -21.98
CA ARG A 65 -4.83 -20.37 -20.83
C ARG A 65 -6.31 -20.47 -20.47
N PRO A 66 -6.88 -21.69 -20.33
CA PRO A 66 -8.24 -21.81 -19.84
C PRO A 66 -8.34 -21.30 -18.40
N LYS A 67 -9.48 -20.72 -18.05
CA LYS A 67 -9.75 -20.31 -16.67
C LYS A 67 -9.71 -21.56 -15.77
N PRO A 68 -9.05 -21.48 -14.60
CA PRO A 68 -9.03 -22.58 -13.64
C PRO A 68 -10.44 -22.90 -13.16
N ASP A 69 -10.72 -24.17 -12.98
CA ASP A 69 -11.94 -24.72 -12.38
C ASP A 69 -11.82 -24.90 -10.86
N ALA A 70 -10.60 -25.13 -10.38
CA ALA A 70 -10.32 -25.40 -8.98
C ALA A 70 -10.35 -24.16 -8.05
N PHE A 71 -10.35 -22.94 -8.60
CA PHE A 71 -10.35 -21.70 -7.82
C PHE A 71 -10.88 -20.52 -8.62
N GLU A 72 -11.40 -19.52 -7.91
CA GLU A 72 -11.89 -18.28 -8.51
C GLU A 72 -10.75 -17.29 -8.70
N LEU A 73 -10.67 -16.63 -9.86
CA LEU A 73 -9.67 -15.60 -10.11
C LEU A 73 -10.11 -14.26 -9.55
N PHE A 74 -9.20 -13.59 -8.86
CA PHE A 74 -9.37 -12.23 -8.37
C PHE A 74 -8.19 -11.36 -8.79
N LYS A 75 -8.48 -10.09 -9.08
CA LYS A 75 -7.49 -9.08 -9.42
C LYS A 75 -7.72 -7.79 -8.65
N GLY A 76 -6.69 -6.97 -8.52
CA GLY A 76 -6.80 -5.65 -7.92
C GLY A 76 -5.47 -4.93 -7.86
N SER A 77 -5.37 -3.95 -6.97
CA SER A 77 -4.15 -3.17 -6.79
C SER A 77 -2.96 -4.04 -6.34
N PRO A 78 -1.75 -3.86 -6.92
CA PRO A 78 -0.54 -4.55 -6.44
C PRO A 78 -0.05 -3.99 -5.09
N TRP A 79 -0.59 -2.84 -4.66
CA TRP A 79 -0.30 -2.23 -3.36
C TRP A 79 -1.27 -2.76 -2.32
N THR A 80 -0.74 -3.52 -1.36
CA THR A 80 -1.50 -4.21 -0.32
C THR A 80 -0.88 -3.98 1.05
N VAL A 81 -1.68 -4.10 2.11
CA VAL A 81 -1.21 -4.20 3.50
C VAL A 81 -1.59 -5.56 4.04
N LEU A 82 -0.58 -6.38 4.35
CA LEU A 82 -0.78 -7.77 4.75
C LEU A 82 -0.55 -7.92 6.26
N SER A 83 -1.43 -8.68 6.90
CA SER A 83 -1.18 -9.18 8.25
C SER A 83 -0.01 -10.16 8.23
N ARG A 84 0.66 -10.29 9.38
CA ARG A 84 1.73 -11.27 9.56
C ARG A 84 1.24 -12.70 9.32
N ALA A 85 0.06 -13.04 9.82
CA ALA A 85 -0.51 -14.39 9.67
C ALA A 85 -0.74 -14.76 8.20
N PHE A 86 -1.24 -13.83 7.38
CA PHE A 86 -1.43 -14.07 5.96
C PHE A 86 -0.10 -14.16 5.20
N ALA A 87 0.86 -13.30 5.51
CA ALA A 87 2.20 -13.38 4.94
C ALA A 87 2.88 -14.72 5.26
N GLU A 88 2.80 -15.17 6.52
CA GLU A 88 3.32 -16.48 6.94
C GLU A 88 2.58 -17.62 6.23
N HIS A 89 1.27 -17.54 6.04
CA HIS A 89 0.52 -18.52 5.25
C HIS A 89 1.00 -18.59 3.80
N CYS A 90 1.28 -17.46 3.14
CA CYS A 90 1.79 -17.45 1.77
C CYS A 90 3.21 -18.05 1.66
N VAL A 91 4.05 -17.81 2.66
CA VAL A 91 5.45 -18.28 2.69
C VAL A 91 5.55 -19.75 3.07
N VAL A 92 4.93 -20.15 4.19
CA VAL A 92 4.97 -21.53 4.69
C VAL A 92 4.12 -22.43 3.81
N ALA A 93 3.01 -21.90 3.28
CA ALA A 93 2.00 -22.62 2.51
C ALA A 93 1.62 -23.93 3.21
N PRO A 94 0.93 -23.88 4.37
CA PRO A 94 0.54 -25.08 5.09
C PRO A 94 -0.45 -25.96 4.29
N ASP A 95 -1.15 -25.37 3.32
CA ASP A 95 -1.92 -26.07 2.30
C ASP A 95 -1.31 -25.85 0.90
N ASN A 96 -1.95 -26.42 -0.12
CA ASN A 96 -1.47 -26.31 -1.50
C ASN A 96 -1.85 -24.97 -2.17
N LEU A 97 -2.73 -24.16 -1.58
CA LEU A 97 -3.32 -23.01 -2.27
C LEU A 97 -2.25 -21.95 -2.65
N PRO A 98 -1.41 -21.43 -1.73
CA PRO A 98 -0.37 -20.46 -2.09
C PRO A 98 0.66 -21.02 -3.10
N ARG A 99 0.99 -22.32 -3.02
CA ARG A 99 1.90 -22.97 -3.98
C ARG A 99 1.27 -23.07 -5.37
N THR A 100 0.01 -23.48 -5.45
CA THR A 100 -0.75 -23.53 -6.70
C THR A 100 -0.87 -22.13 -7.32
N MET A 101 -1.18 -21.11 -6.53
CA MET A 101 -1.22 -19.72 -7.02
C MET A 101 0.14 -19.25 -7.50
N LEU A 102 1.22 -19.57 -6.80
CA LEU A 102 2.58 -19.19 -7.19
C LEU A 102 2.95 -19.82 -8.55
N MET A 103 2.69 -21.12 -8.72
CA MET A 103 2.92 -21.81 -9.99
C MET A 103 2.05 -21.24 -11.11
N TYR A 104 0.77 -20.97 -10.83
CA TYR A 104 -0.16 -20.43 -11.80
C TYR A 104 0.26 -19.02 -12.28
N PHE A 105 0.63 -18.11 -11.37
CA PHE A 105 0.99 -16.74 -11.74
C PHE A 105 2.46 -16.55 -12.12
N SER A 106 3.31 -17.58 -12.02
CA SER A 106 4.75 -17.51 -12.32
C SER A 106 5.09 -16.98 -13.73
N ASN A 107 4.20 -17.19 -14.68
CA ASN A 107 4.30 -16.76 -16.07
C ASN A 107 3.08 -15.92 -16.50
N ALA A 108 2.45 -15.22 -15.56
CA ALA A 108 1.38 -14.28 -15.84
C ALA A 108 1.93 -12.87 -15.99
N LEU A 109 1.34 -12.06 -16.89
CA LEU A 109 1.57 -10.63 -16.92
C LEU A 109 1.04 -9.98 -15.63
N ASN A 110 1.85 -9.14 -14.98
CA ASN A 110 1.51 -8.43 -13.73
C ASN A 110 1.01 -9.35 -12.59
N PRO A 111 1.78 -10.37 -12.18
CA PRO A 111 1.31 -11.38 -11.20
C PRO A 111 0.98 -10.77 -9.83
N MET A 112 1.58 -9.63 -9.49
CA MET A 112 1.32 -8.87 -8.26
C MET A 112 -0.10 -8.32 -8.16
N GLU A 113 -0.80 -8.16 -9.28
CA GLU A 113 -2.21 -7.71 -9.30
C GLU A 113 -3.20 -8.86 -9.05
N PHE A 114 -2.74 -10.11 -9.04
CA PHE A 114 -3.59 -11.28 -8.93
C PHE A 114 -3.29 -12.17 -7.72
N TYR A 115 -2.00 -12.34 -7.37
CA TYR A 115 -1.57 -13.38 -6.45
C TYR A 115 -2.25 -13.25 -5.08
N PHE A 116 -2.08 -12.12 -4.39
CA PHE A 116 -2.61 -11.96 -3.04
C PHE A 116 -4.14 -11.91 -3.03
N GLN A 117 -4.74 -11.28 -4.04
CA GLN A 117 -6.18 -11.20 -4.23
C GLN A 117 -6.79 -12.60 -4.36
N THR A 118 -6.19 -13.44 -5.19
CA THR A 118 -6.66 -14.79 -5.47
C THR A 118 -6.41 -15.73 -4.28
N VAL A 119 -5.23 -15.70 -3.66
CA VAL A 119 -4.95 -16.51 -2.45
C VAL A 119 -5.93 -16.15 -1.34
N MET A 120 -6.18 -14.86 -1.11
CA MET A 120 -7.06 -14.40 -0.05
C MET A 120 -8.51 -14.81 -0.27
N ALA A 121 -9.05 -14.58 -1.48
CA ALA A 121 -10.45 -14.89 -1.79
C ALA A 121 -10.77 -16.40 -1.76
N ASN A 122 -9.78 -17.24 -2.07
CA ASN A 122 -9.92 -18.70 -2.07
C ASN A 122 -9.49 -19.36 -0.74
N SER A 123 -9.02 -18.59 0.24
CA SER A 123 -8.67 -19.11 1.57
C SER A 123 -9.81 -18.91 2.55
N ALA A 124 -10.42 -20.02 3.00
CA ALA A 124 -11.51 -19.99 3.98
C ALA A 124 -11.11 -19.30 5.30
N HIS A 125 -9.82 -19.37 5.66
CA HIS A 125 -9.31 -18.76 6.90
C HIS A 125 -9.22 -17.24 6.81
N PHE A 126 -8.80 -16.71 5.65
CA PHE A 126 -8.51 -15.28 5.50
C PHE A 126 -9.66 -14.47 4.91
N LYS A 127 -10.65 -15.10 4.29
CA LYS A 127 -11.79 -14.43 3.63
C LYS A 127 -12.51 -13.40 4.53
N ASN A 128 -12.65 -13.69 5.83
CA ASN A 128 -13.31 -12.78 6.79
C ASN A 128 -12.37 -11.72 7.38
N SER A 129 -11.07 -11.81 7.11
CA SER A 129 -10.04 -10.87 7.56
C SER A 129 -9.61 -9.91 6.45
N THR A 130 -10.39 -9.81 5.37
CA THR A 130 -10.06 -9.02 4.19
C THR A 130 -10.88 -7.74 4.16
N VAL A 131 -10.20 -6.61 3.97
CA VAL A 131 -10.79 -5.30 3.73
C VAL A 131 -10.43 -4.86 2.32
N ASN A 132 -11.44 -4.57 1.51
CA ASN A 132 -11.28 -4.21 0.10
C ASN A 132 -10.87 -2.74 -0.08
N HIS A 133 -9.61 -2.40 0.23
CA HIS A 133 -9.10 -1.03 0.18
C HIS A 133 -7.56 -0.98 0.10
N THR A 134 -6.98 0.06 -0.52
CA THR A 134 -5.52 0.21 -0.68
C THR A 134 -4.90 1.31 0.18
N PHE A 135 -5.72 2.24 0.69
CA PHE A 135 -5.27 3.53 1.25
C PHE A 135 -4.38 4.36 0.33
N ARG A 136 -4.37 4.05 -0.98
CA ARG A 136 -3.48 4.65 -1.95
C ARG A 136 -4.27 5.34 -3.06
N ILE A 137 -3.87 6.57 -3.38
CA ILE A 137 -4.32 7.25 -4.60
C ILE A 137 -3.32 7.05 -5.74
N ALA A 138 -3.85 6.75 -6.93
CA ALA A 138 -3.13 6.82 -8.19
C ALA A 138 -3.03 8.29 -8.64
N VAL A 139 -1.83 8.88 -8.63
CA VAL A 139 -1.60 10.27 -9.09
C VAL A 139 -1.60 10.26 -10.62
N PRO A 140 -2.54 10.94 -11.29
CA PRO A 140 -2.58 10.97 -12.76
C PRO A 140 -1.33 11.65 -13.34
N GLU A 141 -0.72 11.03 -14.34
CA GLU A 141 0.43 11.60 -15.07
C GLU A 141 0.02 12.77 -15.98
N THR A 142 -1.24 12.76 -16.46
CA THR A 142 -1.75 13.68 -17.50
C THR A 142 -2.39 14.97 -16.95
N ALA A 143 -2.35 15.21 -15.64
CA ALA A 143 -2.97 16.39 -15.07
C ALA A 143 -2.13 17.67 -15.33
N PRO A 144 -2.73 18.79 -15.78
CA PRO A 144 -2.04 20.06 -16.06
C PRO A 144 -1.41 20.66 -14.77
N PRO A 145 -0.58 21.71 -14.81
CA PRO A 145 0.67 21.90 -14.02
C PRO A 145 0.63 21.48 -12.54
N HIS A 146 1.79 21.08 -11.98
CA HIS A 146 2.07 20.54 -10.62
C HIS A 146 1.08 20.87 -9.49
N ARG A 147 0.50 22.07 -9.46
CA ARG A 147 -0.56 22.49 -8.53
C ARG A 147 -1.76 21.53 -8.53
N SER A 148 -2.27 21.11 -9.69
CA SER A 148 -3.45 20.23 -9.73
C SER A 148 -3.17 18.81 -9.20
N ARG A 149 -1.94 18.31 -9.43
CA ARG A 149 -1.48 17.00 -8.94
C ARG A 149 -1.25 17.02 -7.42
N TYR A 150 -0.67 18.09 -6.91
CA TYR A 150 -0.54 18.30 -5.46
C TYR A 150 -1.92 18.35 -4.79
N ASP A 151 -2.84 19.15 -5.33
CA ASP A 151 -4.19 19.29 -4.78
C ASP A 151 -4.94 17.94 -4.79
N ALA A 152 -4.74 17.10 -5.82
CA ALA A 152 -5.28 15.73 -5.86
C ALA A 152 -4.72 14.84 -4.73
N VAL A 153 -3.41 14.92 -4.45
CA VAL A 153 -2.80 14.17 -3.34
C VAL A 153 -3.37 14.63 -2.00
N VAL A 154 -3.42 15.94 -1.76
CA VAL A 154 -3.90 16.51 -0.49
C VAL A 154 -5.39 16.22 -0.26
N SER A 155 -6.22 16.44 -1.28
CA SER A 155 -7.68 16.27 -1.17
C SER A 155 -8.12 14.80 -1.06
N SER A 156 -7.28 13.86 -1.51
CA SER A 156 -7.62 12.44 -1.44
C SER A 156 -7.80 11.90 -0.03
N GLY A 157 -7.10 12.49 0.96
CA GLY A 157 -7.01 11.95 2.32
C GLY A 157 -6.37 10.55 2.40
N ALA A 158 -5.81 10.05 1.29
CA ALA A 158 -5.17 8.74 1.22
C ALA A 158 -3.87 8.73 2.04
N ALA A 159 -3.54 7.58 2.62
CA ALA A 159 -2.31 7.45 3.39
C ALA A 159 -1.07 7.37 2.50
N PHE A 160 -1.24 6.88 1.27
CA PHE A 160 -0.18 6.70 0.29
C PHE A 160 -0.59 7.31 -1.06
N ALA A 161 0.41 7.70 -1.86
CA ALA A 161 0.20 8.24 -3.20
C ALA A 161 1.30 7.75 -4.17
N GLY A 162 0.98 7.77 -5.46
CA GLY A 162 1.90 7.63 -6.58
C GLY A 162 1.17 7.08 -7.80
N ARG A 163 1.81 6.68 -8.90
CA ARG A 163 3.25 6.67 -9.16
C ARG A 163 3.76 8.11 -9.30
N PHE A 164 5.03 8.28 -8.96
CA PHE A 164 5.79 9.49 -9.26
C PHE A 164 6.85 9.06 -10.27
N GLY A 165 7.02 9.82 -11.34
CA GLY A 165 8.02 9.54 -12.37
C GLY A 165 9.43 9.76 -11.83
N ASP A 166 10.40 9.02 -12.38
CA ASP A 166 11.81 9.21 -12.06
C ASP A 166 12.31 10.59 -12.51
N ASP A 167 11.80 11.07 -13.65
CA ASP A 167 12.07 12.40 -14.19
C ASP A 167 10.80 13.27 -14.15
N GLY A 168 10.94 14.52 -13.70
CA GLY A 168 9.89 15.55 -13.81
C GLY A 168 8.95 15.70 -12.61
N ASP A 169 8.99 14.81 -11.62
CA ASP A 169 8.17 14.90 -10.40
C ASP A 169 8.91 15.46 -9.17
N GLU A 170 10.19 15.79 -9.29
CA GLU A 170 11.04 16.31 -8.21
C GLU A 170 10.41 17.51 -7.49
N ALA A 171 9.94 18.50 -8.25
CA ALA A 171 9.29 19.69 -7.69
C ALA A 171 7.96 19.37 -6.97
N LEU A 172 7.22 18.36 -7.44
CA LEU A 172 5.99 17.90 -6.78
C LEU A 172 6.32 17.17 -5.47
N LEU A 173 7.32 16.27 -5.51
CA LEU A 173 7.78 15.52 -4.34
C LEU A 173 8.35 16.46 -3.27
N GLN A 174 9.17 17.44 -3.67
CA GLN A 174 9.68 18.47 -2.78
C GLN A 174 8.53 19.28 -2.16
N ARG A 175 7.53 19.65 -2.95
CA ARG A 175 6.35 20.36 -2.43
C ARG A 175 5.54 19.50 -1.45
N ILE A 176 5.41 18.20 -1.71
CA ILE A 176 4.79 17.25 -0.76
C ILE A 176 5.61 17.21 0.53
N ASP A 177 6.93 17.07 0.44
CA ASP A 177 7.83 17.07 1.58
C ASP A 177 7.71 18.35 2.43
N GLU A 178 7.76 19.52 1.81
CA GLU A 178 7.76 20.81 2.49
C GLU A 178 6.37 21.18 3.03
N GLU A 179 5.33 21.11 2.20
CA GLU A 179 4.00 21.64 2.55
C GLU A 179 3.13 20.58 3.26
N LEU A 180 3.20 19.32 2.83
CA LEU A 180 2.34 18.24 3.33
C LEU A 180 3.04 17.35 4.39
N LEU A 181 4.37 17.24 4.34
CA LEU A 181 5.15 16.46 5.31
C LEU A 181 5.96 17.30 6.29
N ARG A 182 6.04 18.62 6.06
CA ARG A 182 6.89 19.57 6.80
C ARG A 182 8.27 18.97 7.12
N ARG A 183 8.85 18.31 6.12
CA ARG A 183 10.16 17.68 6.19
C ARG A 183 11.19 18.70 5.72
N PRO A 184 12.25 19.00 6.50
CA PRO A 184 13.34 19.83 6.00
C PRO A 184 14.02 19.14 4.80
N LEU A 185 14.60 19.93 3.91
CA LEU A 185 15.41 19.41 2.80
C LEU A 185 16.50 18.49 3.37
N ASP A 186 16.62 17.27 2.83
CA ASP A 186 17.52 16.21 3.31
C ASP A 186 17.29 15.71 4.77
N GLY A 187 16.17 16.09 5.37
CA GLY A 187 15.79 15.68 6.72
C GLY A 187 15.00 14.38 6.77
N VAL A 188 15.06 13.70 7.91
CA VAL A 188 14.06 12.70 8.30
C VAL A 188 12.86 13.40 8.93
N THR A 189 11.68 12.85 8.74
CA THR A 189 10.49 13.31 9.46
C THR A 189 10.72 13.15 10.97
N PRO A 190 10.66 14.24 11.77
CA PRO A 190 10.83 14.14 13.21
C PRO A 190 9.77 13.22 13.82
N GLY A 191 10.19 12.15 14.47
CA GLY A 191 9.30 11.25 15.18
C GLY A 191 8.79 11.91 16.47
N ARG A 192 7.52 11.71 16.82
CA ARG A 192 6.99 12.13 18.13
C ARG A 192 7.49 11.31 19.32
N TRP A 193 8.40 10.37 19.08
CA TRP A 193 9.05 9.56 20.11
C TRP A 193 10.28 10.23 20.72
N CYS A 194 10.57 11.50 20.42
CA CYS A 194 11.64 12.22 21.08
C CYS A 194 11.18 12.78 22.42
N ALA A 195 11.90 12.48 23.49
CA ALA A 195 11.67 13.04 24.82
C ALA A 195 12.34 14.42 24.90
N GLY A 196 11.61 15.48 24.54
CA GLY A 196 12.04 16.88 24.64
C GLY A 196 10.85 17.83 24.49
N SER A 197 10.94 19.05 25.03
CA SER A 197 9.90 20.08 24.89
C SER A 197 9.62 20.38 23.43
N ASP A 198 8.33 20.58 23.10
CA ASP A 198 7.81 20.79 21.73
C ASP A 198 8.49 21.93 20.94
N GLU A 199 9.28 22.80 21.59
CA GLU A 199 10.01 23.91 20.98
C GLU A 199 11.46 23.59 20.57
N GLN A 200 12.09 22.52 21.10
CA GLN A 200 13.48 22.15 20.78
C GLN A 200 13.58 21.00 19.77
N ALA A 201 12.49 20.31 19.47
CA ALA A 201 12.45 19.16 18.57
C ALA A 201 12.28 19.53 17.07
N ALA A 202 12.18 20.83 16.74
CA ALA A 202 11.91 21.28 15.37
C ALA A 202 13.15 21.35 14.46
N GLY A 203 14.34 21.00 14.96
CA GLY A 203 15.57 21.08 14.15
C GLY A 203 16.76 20.23 14.60
N GLU A 204 16.72 19.56 15.75
CA GLU A 204 17.83 18.74 16.24
C GLU A 204 17.51 17.24 16.16
N GLU A 205 18.52 16.45 15.81
CA GLU A 205 18.48 14.99 15.89
C GLU A 205 18.01 14.56 17.28
N CYS A 206 17.12 13.57 17.32
CA CYS A 206 16.50 13.06 18.54
C CYS A 206 17.57 12.59 19.55
N SER A 207 17.93 13.45 20.51
CA SER A 207 19.01 13.17 21.46
C SER A 207 18.59 12.20 22.56
N VAL A 208 17.29 12.13 22.89
CA VAL A 208 16.71 11.18 23.84
C VAL A 208 15.45 10.56 23.25
N GLY A 209 15.50 9.24 23.03
CA GLY A 209 14.33 8.44 22.67
C GLY A 209 13.39 8.25 23.86
N GLY A 210 12.12 8.61 23.69
CA GLY A 210 11.01 8.27 24.55
C GLY A 210 10.43 6.88 24.25
N ASP A 211 9.31 6.55 24.89
CA ASP A 211 8.66 5.25 24.75
C ASP A 211 8.10 5.04 23.34
N ILE A 212 8.60 4.00 22.65
CA ILE A 212 8.22 3.64 21.28
C ILE A 212 6.83 2.99 21.20
N ASP A 213 6.31 2.48 22.31
CA ASP A 213 4.98 1.89 22.40
C ASP A 213 3.88 2.95 22.55
N VAL A 214 4.27 4.20 22.86
CA VAL A 214 3.32 5.32 22.92
C VAL A 214 2.97 5.79 21.52
N VAL A 215 1.74 5.50 21.13
CA VAL A 215 1.16 5.95 19.87
C VAL A 215 0.24 7.14 20.12
N ARG A 216 0.72 8.35 19.81
CA ARG A 216 -0.05 9.59 20.00
C ARG A 216 -0.99 9.85 18.81
N GLN A 217 -2.27 10.00 19.10
CA GLN A 217 -3.27 10.41 18.12
C GLN A 217 -2.99 11.81 17.53
N GLY A 218 -3.08 11.93 16.22
CA GLY A 218 -3.17 13.19 15.48
C GLY A 218 -4.47 13.26 14.68
N GLU A 219 -4.85 14.44 14.17
CA GLU A 219 -6.09 14.61 13.39
C GLU A 219 -6.14 13.68 12.17
N ALA A 220 -5.03 13.55 11.43
CA ALA A 220 -4.94 12.64 10.29
C ALA A 220 -5.09 11.17 10.70
N GLY A 221 -4.50 10.77 11.85
CA GLY A 221 -4.68 9.45 12.43
C GLY A 221 -6.13 9.17 12.83
N GLN A 222 -6.84 10.16 13.39
CA GLN A 222 -8.26 10.03 13.74
C GLN A 222 -9.16 9.88 12.50
N ARG A 223 -8.87 10.63 11.43
CA ARG A 223 -9.59 10.47 10.16
C ARG A 223 -9.33 9.10 9.54
N LEU A 224 -8.08 8.65 9.54
CA LEU A 224 -7.73 7.32 9.02
C LEU A 224 -8.35 6.20 9.87
N ALA A 225 -8.33 6.33 11.19
CA ALA A 225 -8.98 5.38 12.10
C ALA A 225 -10.50 5.30 11.84
N SER A 226 -11.15 6.45 11.65
CA SER A 226 -12.58 6.50 11.28
C SER A 226 -12.85 5.83 9.94
N LEU A 227 -12.01 6.07 8.92
CA LEU A 227 -12.09 5.40 7.62
C LEU A 227 -11.95 3.87 7.79
N MET A 228 -10.92 3.41 8.52
CA MET A 228 -10.69 1.99 8.77
C MET A 228 -11.87 1.34 9.49
N ALA A 229 -12.41 1.98 10.53
CA ALA A 229 -13.58 1.48 11.24
C ALA A 229 -14.81 1.37 10.33
N GLY A 230 -15.02 2.35 9.45
CA GLY A 230 -16.08 2.30 8.43
C GLY A 230 -15.91 1.16 7.43
N LEU A 231 -14.68 0.94 6.96
CA LEU A 231 -14.35 -0.15 6.02
C LEU A 231 -14.49 -1.54 6.64
N VAL A 232 -14.18 -1.69 7.94
CA VAL A 232 -14.33 -2.96 8.66
C VAL A 232 -15.80 -3.21 9.04
N GLY A 233 -16.54 -2.15 9.40
CA GLY A 233 -17.96 -2.25 9.73
C GLY A 233 -18.88 -2.44 8.52
N ALA A 234 -18.44 -2.02 7.34
CA ALA A 234 -19.03 -2.40 6.07
C ALA A 234 -18.61 -3.84 5.72
N GLY A 235 -19.24 -4.82 6.38
CA GLY A 235 -19.13 -6.23 5.99
C GLY A 235 -19.51 -6.43 4.51
N PRO A 236 -19.09 -7.55 3.89
CA PRO A 236 -19.24 -7.81 2.46
C PRO A 236 -20.69 -7.76 1.96
#